data_AF-A0A920B8B3-F1
#
_entry.id   AF-A0A920B8B3-F1
#
_cell.length_a   1.000
_cell.length_b   1.000
_cell.length_c   1.000
_cell.angle_alpha   90.00
_cell.angle_beta   90.00
_cell.angle_gamma   90.00
#
_symmetry.space_group_name_H-M   'P 1'
#
loop_
_entity.id
_entity.type
_entity.pdbx_description
1 polymer ?
#
loop_
_entity_poly.entity_id
_entity_poly.type
_entity_poly.pdbx_seq_one_letter_code
_entity_poly.pdbx_strand_id
1 'polypeptide(L)' 'MKKSKYIWFNDKFVQWDKATTHVLSHGLHYGSGIFEGIRAYSNRKNTFIFRLSDHYTRFF' A
#
# COMPACT_ATOMS: atom_id res chain seq x y z
N MET A 1 9.62 11.94 -6.30
CA MET A 1 8.73 11.26 -5.32
C MET A 1 9.53 10.95 -4.07
N LYS A 2 9.02 11.19 -2.85
CA LYS A 2 9.74 10.87 -1.61
C LYS A 2 9.56 9.39 -1.28
N LYS A 3 10.66 8.62 -1.16
CA LYS A 3 10.61 7.20 -0.74
C LYS A 3 10.09 7.10 0.70
N SER A 4 9.22 6.15 0.99
CA SER A 4 8.97 5.74 2.37
C SER A 4 10.14 4.89 2.88
N LYS A 5 10.22 4.69 4.20
CA LYS A 5 11.24 3.82 4.80
C LYS A 5 10.92 2.34 4.55
N TYR A 6 9.64 1.97 4.64
CA TYR A 6 9.17 0.59 4.51
C TYR A 6 7.93 0.49 3.62
N ILE A 7 7.79 -0.66 2.98
CA ILE A 7 6.59 -1.12 2.27
C ILE A 7 6.16 -2.44 2.92
N TRP A 8 4.87 -2.58 3.19
CA TRP A 8 4.30 -3.88 3.58
C TRP A 8 4.12 -4.72 2.32
N PHE A 9 4.75 -5.90 2.27
CA PHE A 9 4.82 -6.73 1.07
C PHE A 9 4.81 -8.22 1.46
N ASN A 10 3.67 -8.89 1.26
CA ASN A 10 3.44 -10.31 1.59
C ASN A 10 3.83 -10.62 3.05
N ASP A 11 3.05 -10.10 4.00
CA ASP A 11 3.14 -10.33 5.45
C ASP A 11 4.39 -9.79 6.16
N LYS A 12 5.22 -9.00 5.47
CA LYS A 12 6.44 -8.42 6.05
C LYS A 12 6.67 -6.97 5.63
N PHE A 13 7.34 -6.21 6.49
CA PHE A 13 7.88 -4.91 6.12
C PHE A 13 9.24 -5.09 5.44
N VAL A 14 9.37 -4.57 4.22
CA VAL A 14 10.63 -4.53 3.46
C VAL A 14 11.08 -3.10 3.24
N GLN A 15 12.38 -2.87 3.06
CA GLN A 15 12.89 -1.58 2.62
C GLN A 15 12.30 -1.21 1.25
N TRP A 16 12.07 0.08 0.99
CA TRP A 16 11.49 0.54 -0.28
C TRP A 16 12.13 -0.10 -1.51
N ASP A 17 13.46 -0.11 -1.57
CA ASP A 17 14.22 -0.61 -2.72
C ASP A 17 14.23 -2.15 -2.85
N LYS A 18 13.66 -2.86 -1.87
CA LYS A 18 13.49 -4.32 -1.88
C LYS A 18 12.08 -4.76 -2.24
N ALA A 19 11.12 -3.84 -2.34
CA ALA A 19 9.76 -4.13 -2.79
C ALA A 19 9.70 -4.23 -4.32
N THR A 20 10.32 -5.28 -4.87
CA THR A 20 10.39 -5.53 -6.32
C THR A 20 9.50 -6.70 -6.72
N THR A 21 9.02 -6.69 -7.97
CA THR A 21 8.37 -7.84 -8.60
C THR A 21 9.06 -8.16 -9.93
N HIS A 22 8.85 -9.37 -10.47
CA HIS A 22 9.41 -9.75 -11.76
C HIS A 22 8.75 -8.96 -12.90
N VAL A 23 9.51 -8.62 -13.94
CA VAL A 23 8.98 -7.84 -15.08
C VAL A 23 7.83 -8.55 -15.81
N LEU A 24 7.78 -9.89 -15.76
CA LEU A 24 6.71 -10.71 -16.33
C LEU A 24 5.53 -10.97 -15.37
N SER A 25 5.43 -10.23 -14.25
CA SER A 25 4.27 -10.39 -13.35
C SER A 25 2.96 -10.12 -14.08
N HIS A 26 2.02 -11.06 -13.97
CA HIS A 26 0.73 -11.01 -14.68
C HIS A 26 -0.03 -9.70 -14.44
N GLY A 27 0.00 -9.16 -13.22
CA GLY A 27 -0.63 -7.87 -12.90
C GLY A 27 -0.10 -6.67 -13.70
N LEU A 28 1.17 -6.70 -14.12
CA LEU A 28 1.76 -5.63 -14.94
C LEU A 28 1.37 -5.74 -16.42
N HIS A 29 1.15 -6.95 -16.92
CA HIS A 29 0.87 -7.19 -18.36
C HIS A 29 -0.62 -7.24 -18.66
N TYR A 30 -1.42 -7.73 -17.72
CA TYR A 30 -2.84 -8.03 -17.93
C TYR A 30 -3.76 -7.30 -16.95
N GLY A 31 -3.21 -6.42 -16.10
CA GLY A 31 -4.00 -5.61 -15.18
C GLY A 31 -4.71 -6.41 -14.08
N SER A 32 -4.29 -7.64 -13.82
CA SER A 32 -4.87 -8.45 -12.75
C SER A 32 -4.46 -7.90 -11.37
N GLY A 33 -5.33 -7.11 -10.78
CA GLY A 33 -5.16 -6.58 -9.44
C GLY A 33 -6.32 -5.67 -9.06
N ILE A 34 -6.65 -5.66 -7.78
CA ILE A 34 -7.47 -4.63 -7.16
C ILE A 34 -6.57 -3.81 -6.22
N PHE A 35 -6.90 -2.55 -6.01
CA PHE A 35 -6.13 -1.67 -5.13
C PHE A 35 -7.06 -0.73 -4.36
N GLU A 36 -6.52 -0.14 -3.30
CA GLU A 36 -7.22 0.85 -2.49
C GLU A 36 -6.45 2.16 -2.38
N GLY A 37 -7.21 3.23 -2.18
CA GLY A 37 -6.67 4.58 -1.98
C GLY A 37 -7.05 5.10 -0.60
N ILE A 38 -6.14 5.01 0.37
CA ILE A 38 -6.39 5.42 1.76
C ILE A 38 -5.57 6.67 2.08
N ARG A 39 -6.18 7.66 2.74
CA ARG A 39 -5.48 8.86 3.24
C ARG A 39 -5.37 8.85 4.75
N ALA A 40 -4.22 9.32 5.23
CA ALA A 40 -3.96 9.61 6.63
C ALA A 40 -3.79 11.12 6.82
N TYR A 41 -4.33 11.65 7.91
CA TYR A 41 -4.25 13.06 8.29
C TYR A 41 -3.64 13.15 9.68
N SER A 42 -2.65 14.02 9.86
CA SER A 42 -1.94 14.18 11.12
C SER A 42 -2.22 15.53 11.76
N ASN A 43 -2.35 15.55 13.08
CA ASN A 43 -2.18 16.76 13.89
C ASN A 43 -0.87 16.67 14.69
N ARG A 44 -0.64 17.61 15.63
CA ARG A 44 0.60 17.66 16.41
C ARG A 44 0.87 16.41 17.28
N LYS A 45 -0.14 15.60 17.59
CA LYS A 45 -0.05 14.47 18.53
C LYS A 45 -0.30 13.12 17.87
N ASN A 46 -1.23 13.06 16.93
CA ASN A 46 -1.77 11.82 16.39
C ASN A 46 -1.90 11.84 14.87
N THR A 47 -1.88 10.66 14.28
CA THR A 47 -2.23 10.41 12.87
C THR A 47 -3.52 9.61 12.82
N PHE A 48 -4.46 10.05 11.99
CA PHE A 48 -5.77 9.45 11.83
C PHE A 48 -5.93 8.93 10.41
N ILE A 49 -6.37 7.69 10.27
CA ILE A 49 -6.67 7.08 8.96
C ILE A 49 -8.16 7.27 8.69
N PHE A 50 -8.49 7.92 7.58
CA PHE A 50 -9.89 8.22 7.26
C PHE A 50 -10.60 6.96 6.74
N ARG A 51 -11.68 6.56 7.42
CA ARG A 51 -12.57 5.43 7.04
C ARG A 51 -11.84 4.11 6.79
N LEU A 52 -10.83 3.78 7.60
CA LEU A 52 -10.02 2.56 7.42
C LEU A 52 -10.88 1.28 7.27
N SER A 53 -11.85 1.08 8.15
CA SER A 53 -12.71 -0.12 8.12
C SER A 53 -13.50 -0.23 6.82
N ASP A 54 -14.01 0.88 6.28
CA ASP A 54 -14.79 0.86 5.03
C ASP A 54 -13.91 0.54 3.81
N HIS A 55 -12.68 1.06 3.78
CA HIS A 55 -11.71 0.72 2.74
C HIS A 55 -11.28 -0.75 2.83
N TYR A 56 -11.13 -1.30 4.04
CA TYR A 56 -10.81 -2.71 4.24
C TYR A 56 -11.94 -3.62 3.76
N THR A 57 -13.18 -3.32 4.15
CA THR A 57 -14.38 -4.06 3.72
C THR A 57 -14.62 -3.99 2.22
N ARG A 58 -14.19 -2.92 1.54
CA ARG A 58 -14.29 -2.85 0.07
C ARG A 58 -13.22 -3.69 -0.64
N PHE A 59 -12.06 -3.89 -0.01
CA PHE A 59 -10.93 -4.61 -0.60
C PHE A 59 -11.06 -6.13 -0.50
N PHE A 60 -11.67 -6.65 0.58
CA PHE A 60 -11.87 -8.08 0.84
C PHE A 60 -13.34 -8.48 0.68
#